data_AF-A0A6G0YNP0-F1
#
_entry.id   AF-A0A6G0YNP0-F1
#
_cell.length_a   1.000
_cell.length_b   1.000
_cell.length_c   1.000
_cell.angle_alpha   90.00
_cell.angle_beta   90.00
_cell.angle_gamma   90.00
#
_symmetry.space_group_name_H-M   'P 1'
#
loop_
_entity.id
_entity.type
_entity.pdbx_description
1 polymer ?
#
loop_
_entity_poly.entity_id
_entity_poly.type
_entity_poly.pdbx_seq_one_letter_code
_entity_poly.pdbx_strand_id
1 'polypeptide(L)'
;MSRIKSIRGREIFTHDGYMYIFDAFNFNKTKKFWRCRYKNDCSCRIHTSTETSEVLKILNDHSYDSEAALIEANEAITYMKQRAKDTLEPTSSVINECTSGIS
;
A
#
# COMPACT_ATOMS: atom_id res chain seq x y z
N MET A 1 -8.75 -0.19 1.78
CA MET A 1 -7.72 -0.29 0.73
C MET A 1 -6.49 0.47 1.20
N SER A 2 -5.31 -0.15 1.13
CA SER A 2 -4.06 0.51 1.56
C SER A 2 -3.74 1.71 0.69
N ARG A 3 -3.22 2.77 1.32
CA ARG A 3 -2.81 4.00 0.64
C ARG A 3 -1.45 3.86 -0.04
N ILE A 4 -0.72 2.77 0.20
CA ILE A 4 0.61 2.56 -0.34
C ILE A 4 0.58 2.40 -1.86
N LYS A 5 1.54 3.05 -2.53
CA LYS A 5 1.86 2.82 -3.93
C LYS A 5 3.29 2.33 -4.05
N SER A 6 3.55 1.46 -5.02
CA SER A 6 4.92 1.11 -5.40
C SER A 6 5.67 2.34 -5.92
N ILE A 7 6.99 2.24 -6.01
CA ILE A 7 7.84 3.30 -6.58
C ILE A 7 7.43 3.72 -8.01
N ARG A 8 6.77 2.83 -8.77
CA ARG A 8 6.26 3.11 -10.13
C ARG A 8 4.78 3.53 -10.13
N GLY A 9 4.23 3.88 -8.97
CA GLY A 9 2.84 4.34 -8.81
C GLY A 9 1.78 3.24 -8.86
N ARG A 10 2.15 1.96 -8.97
CA ARG A 10 1.19 0.84 -8.98
C ARG A 10 0.59 0.58 -7.60
N GLU A 11 -0.64 0.10 -7.57
CA GLU A 11 -1.35 -0.32 -6.36
C GLU A 11 -0.58 -1.42 -5.61
N ILE A 12 -0.50 -1.28 -4.28
CA ILE A 12 -0.05 -2.32 -3.36
C ILE A 12 -1.23 -2.69 -2.48
N PHE A 13 -1.50 -3.99 -2.38
CA PHE A 13 -2.50 -4.52 -1.47
C PHE A 13 -1.81 -4.92 -0.17
N THR A 14 -2.35 -4.52 0.98
CA THR A 14 -1.85 -4.95 2.29
C THR A 14 -2.88 -5.83 2.99
N HIS A 15 -2.40 -6.87 3.66
CA HIS A 15 -3.22 -7.76 4.48
C HIS A 15 -2.35 -8.44 5.52
N ASP A 16 -2.80 -8.44 6.78
CA ASP A 16 -2.14 -9.10 7.92
C ASP A 16 -0.63 -8.82 8.05
N GLY A 17 -0.24 -7.57 7.83
CA GLY A 17 1.17 -7.15 7.94
C GLY A 17 2.04 -7.51 6.73
N TYR A 18 1.45 -7.97 5.62
CA TYR A 18 2.15 -8.29 4.38
C TYR A 18 1.72 -7.38 3.23
N MET A 19 2.61 -7.23 2.26
CA MET A 19 2.40 -6.43 1.05
C MET A 19 2.40 -7.32 -0.19
N TYR A 20 1.42 -7.07 -1.07
CA TYR A 20 1.20 -7.82 -2.29
C TYR A 20 1.17 -6.90 -3.51
N ILE A 21 1.74 -7.39 -4.60
CA ILE A 21 1.72 -6.74 -5.92
C ILE A 21 0.72 -7.43 -6.84
N PHE A 22 0.06 -6.64 -7.67
CA PHE A 22 -0.90 -7.14 -8.64
C PHE A 22 -0.23 -8.06 -9.67
N ASP A 23 -0.82 -9.22 -9.91
CA ASP A 23 -0.37 -10.20 -10.90
C ASP A 23 -1.29 -10.20 -12.12
N ALA A 24 -2.59 -10.48 -11.91
CA ALA A 24 -3.57 -10.59 -12.98
C ALA A 24 -5.01 -10.51 -12.46
N PHE A 25 -5.96 -10.35 -13.39
CA PHE A 25 -7.37 -10.60 -13.14
C PHE A 25 -7.71 -12.05 -13.47
N ASN A 26 -8.83 -12.56 -12.91
CA ASN A 26 -9.47 -13.73 -13.48
C ASN A 26 -10.15 -13.41 -14.83
N PHE A 27 -10.60 -14.44 -15.54
CA PHE A 27 -11.16 -14.32 -16.89
C PHE A 27 -12.29 -13.27 -17.00
N ASN A 28 -13.23 -13.27 -16.05
CA ASN A 28 -14.36 -12.33 -16.03
C ASN A 28 -14.09 -11.05 -15.22
N LYS A 29 -12.84 -10.78 -14.82
CA LYS A 29 -12.41 -9.58 -14.07
C LYS A 29 -13.10 -9.34 -12.72
N THR A 30 -13.77 -10.34 -12.16
CA THR A 30 -14.41 -10.25 -10.84
C THR A 30 -13.44 -10.47 -9.68
N LYS A 31 -12.24 -11.02 -9.95
CA LYS A 31 -11.20 -11.26 -8.95
C LYS A 31 -9.87 -10.67 -9.39
N LYS A 32 -9.16 -10.05 -8.44
CA LYS A 32 -7.75 -9.68 -8.56
C LYS A 32 -6.88 -10.75 -7.92
N PHE A 33 -5.82 -11.15 -8.61
CA PHE A 33 -4.78 -12.03 -8.11
C PHE A 33 -3.55 -11.22 -7.77
N TRP A 34 -3.01 -11.48 -6.59
CA TRP A 34 -1.86 -10.78 -6.05
C TRP A 34 -0.80 -11.78 -5.59
N ARG A 35 0.46 -11.40 -5.75
CA ARG A 35 1.60 -12.14 -5.22
C ARG A 35 2.28 -11.33 -4.13
N CYS A 36 2.92 -12.02 -3.18
CA CYS A 36 3.83 -11.36 -2.26
C CYS A 36 4.80 -10.42 -3.02
N ARG A 37 5.12 -9.26 -2.43
CA ARG A 37 6.11 -8.32 -3.01
C ARG A 37 7.46 -8.96 -3.27
N TYR A 38 7.83 -9.97 -2.47
CA TYR A 38 9.04 -10.78 -2.62
C TYR A 38 8.76 -12.05 -3.44
N LYS A 39 7.96 -11.97 -4.52
CA LYS A 39 7.50 -13.13 -5.31
C LYS A 39 8.57 -14.09 -5.84
N ASN A 40 9.83 -13.67 -5.87
CA ASN A 40 10.94 -14.51 -6.29
C ASN A 40 11.42 -15.42 -5.15
N ASP A 41 11.19 -15.01 -3.90
CA ASP A 41 11.65 -15.67 -2.67
C ASP A 41 10.48 -16.16 -1.80
N CYS A 42 9.25 -15.76 -2.14
CA CYS A 42 8.02 -16.11 -1.44
C CYS A 42 6.91 -16.50 -2.42
N SER A 43 6.32 -17.68 -2.19
CA SER A 43 5.25 -18.25 -3.01
C SER A 43 3.84 -17.87 -2.57
N CYS A 44 3.68 -17.05 -1.53
CA CYS A 44 2.38 -16.63 -1.03
C CYS A 44 1.60 -15.81 -2.08
N ARG A 45 0.30 -16.10 -2.20
CA ARG A 45 -0.64 -15.40 -3.07
C ARG A 45 -1.93 -15.10 -2.33
N ILE A 46 -2.57 -14.01 -2.72
CA ILE A 46 -3.88 -13.62 -2.21
C ILE A 46 -4.78 -13.25 -3.37
N HIS A 47 -6.05 -13.62 -3.28
CA HIS A 47 -7.07 -13.30 -4.25
C HIS A 47 -8.11 -12.41 -3.58
N THR A 48 -8.49 -11.32 -4.23
CA THR A 48 -9.50 -10.39 -3.71
C THR A 48 -10.63 -10.19 -4.71
N SER A 49 -11.79 -9.78 -4.21
CA SER A 49 -12.89 -9.29 -5.05
C SER A 49 -12.47 -7.99 -5.74
N THR A 50 -12.75 -7.86 -7.04
CA THR A 50 -12.51 -6.59 -7.75
C THR A 50 -13.48 -5.50 -7.26
N GLU A 51 -14.69 -5.88 -6.86
CA GLU A 51 -15.76 -4.96 -6.45
C GLU A 51 -15.61 -4.54 -4.98
N THR A 52 -15.54 -5.51 -4.07
CA THR A 52 -15.54 -5.25 -2.62
C THR A 52 -14.13 -5.12 -2.05
N SER A 53 -13.11 -5.56 -2.79
CA SER A 53 -11.71 -5.68 -2.30
C SER A 53 -11.52 -6.59 -1.09
N GLU A 54 -12.53 -7.37 -0.74
CA GLU A 54 -12.44 -8.38 0.31
C GLU A 54 -11.53 -9.52 -0.12
N VAL A 55 -10.84 -10.10 0.85
CA VAL A 55 -10.00 -11.28 0.66
C VAL A 55 -10.89 -12.49 0.44
N LEU A 56 -10.76 -13.12 -0.73
CA LEU A 56 -11.52 -14.30 -1.09
C LEU A 56 -10.76 -15.59 -0.79
N LYS A 57 -9.42 -15.55 -0.92
CA LYS A 57 -8.55 -16.72 -0.72
C LYS A 57 -7.11 -16.30 -0.49
N ILE A 58 -6.43 -16.99 0.42
CA ILE A 58 -4.98 -16.94 0.62
C ILE A 58 -4.40 -18.30 0.19
N LEU A 59 -3.26 -18.30 -0.49
CA LEU A 59 -2.55 -19.50 -0.94
C LEU A 59 -1.11 -19.45 -0.46
N ASN A 60 -0.69 -20.51 0.24
CA ASN A 60 0.61 -20.68 0.89
C ASN A 60 0.88 -19.65 1.99
N ASP A 61 1.73 -20.04 2.93
CA ASP A 61 2.23 -19.15 3.97
C ASP A 61 3.40 -18.31 3.45
N HIS A 62 3.69 -17.22 4.15
CA HIS A 62 4.90 -16.44 3.90
C HIS A 62 6.13 -17.15 4.45
N SER A 63 7.26 -16.95 3.79
CA SER A 63 8.57 -17.47 4.17
C SER A 63 9.35 -16.51 5.09
N TYR A 64 8.68 -15.47 5.60
CA TYR A 64 9.25 -14.38 6.39
C TYR A 64 8.16 -13.76 7.28
N ASP A 65 8.58 -13.03 8.32
CA ASP A 65 7.67 -12.43 9.29
C ASP A 65 6.92 -11.20 8.74
N SER A 66 5.84 -10.82 9.43
CA SER A 66 5.05 -9.65 9.09
C SER A 66 5.87 -8.35 9.14
N GLU A 67 5.62 -7.45 8.19
CA GLU A 67 6.28 -6.14 8.05
C GLU A 67 5.34 -5.00 8.48
N ALA A 68 4.50 -5.20 9.51
CA ALA A 68 3.45 -4.25 9.90
C ALA A 68 3.98 -2.81 10.14
N ALA A 69 5.07 -2.67 10.88
CA ALA A 69 5.69 -1.35 11.13
C ALA A 69 6.19 -0.67 9.84
N LEU A 70 6.71 -1.45 8.88
CA LEU A 70 7.15 -0.93 7.59
C LEU A 70 5.95 -0.48 6.73
N ILE A 71 4.83 -1.21 6.80
CA ILE A 71 3.59 -0.84 6.13
C ILE A 71 3.09 0.51 6.66
N GLU A 72 3.05 0.70 7.97
CA GLU A 72 2.64 1.96 8.59
C GLU A 72 3.54 3.13 8.17
N ALA A 73 4.86 2.94 8.18
CA ALA A 73 5.81 3.95 7.71
C ALA A 73 5.58 4.30 6.22
N ASN A 74 5.34 3.30 5.37
CA ASN A 74 5.07 3.51 3.95
C ASN A 74 3.74 4.24 3.70
N GLU A 75 2.71 4.01 4.53
CA GLU A 75 1.44 4.74 4.46
C GLU A 75 1.64 6.21 4.83
N ALA A 76 2.37 6.51 5.90
CA ALA A 76 2.70 7.88 6.30
C ALA A 76 3.48 8.61 5.19
N ILE A 77 4.52 7.97 4.63
CA ILE A 77 5.31 8.55 3.53
C ILE A 77 4.45 8.78 2.29
N THR A 78 3.58 7.83 1.94
CA THR A 78 2.72 7.97 0.76
C THR A 78 1.73 9.12 0.95
N TYR A 79 1.15 9.26 2.15
CA TYR A 79 0.29 10.38 2.50
C TYR A 79 1.03 11.72 2.40
N MET A 80 2.22 11.84 2.98
CA MET A 80 3.03 13.08 2.89
C MET A 80 3.35 13.46 1.44
N LYS A 81 3.75 12.49 0.62
CA LYS A 81 4.03 12.70 -0.81
C LYS A 81 2.79 13.11 -1.60
N GLN A 82 1.62 12.56 -1.25
CA GLN A 82 0.37 12.91 -1.91
C GLN A 82 -0.09 14.31 -1.51
N ARG A 83 -0.07 14.63 -0.21
CA ARG A 83 -0.35 15.97 0.30
C ARG A 83 0.50 17.00 -0.41
N ALA A 84 1.83 16.81 -0.45
CA ALA A 84 2.74 17.75 -1.09
C ALA A 84 2.46 17.99 -2.59
N LYS A 85 1.81 17.05 -3.28
CA LYS A 85 1.37 17.23 -4.69
C LYS A 85 0.05 17.98 -4.79
N ASP A 86 -0.88 17.66 -3.90
CA ASP A 86 -2.25 18.18 -3.95
C ASP A 86 -2.35 19.58 -3.35
N THR A 87 -1.49 19.90 -2.40
CA THR A 87 -1.43 21.20 -1.77
C THR A 87 -0.38 22.06 -2.49
N LEU A 88 -0.85 23.06 -3.25
CA LEU A 88 -0.05 24.25 -3.56
C LEU A 88 0.09 25.12 -2.31
N GLU A 89 0.43 24.52 -1.17
CA GLU A 89 0.58 25.21 0.09
C GLU A 89 1.65 26.29 -0.12
N PRO A 90 1.30 27.59 0.01
CA PRO A 90 2.29 28.64 -0.05
C PRO A 90 3.31 28.36 1.04
N THR A 91 4.60 28.53 0.76
CA THR A 91 5.69 28.28 1.71
C THR A 91 5.44 28.93 3.07
N SER A 92 4.74 30.07 3.10
CA SER A 92 4.31 30.77 4.33
C SER A 92 3.35 29.97 5.22
N SER A 93 2.44 29.18 4.66
CA SER A 93 1.50 28.36 5.43
C SER A 93 2.22 27.22 6.15
N VAL A 94 3.18 26.58 5.46
CA VAL A 94 4.03 25.54 6.05
C VAL A 94 4.92 26.12 7.16
N ILE A 95 5.53 27.31 6.93
CA ILE A 95 6.36 27.98 7.95
C ILE A 95 5.53 28.30 9.19
N ASN A 96 4.34 28.86 9.04
CA ASN A 96 3.49 29.22 10.17
C ASN A 96 3.08 28.00 11.00
N GLU A 97 2.72 26.88 10.37
CA GLU A 97 2.41 25.64 11.09
C GLU A 97 3.62 25.15 11.91
N CYS A 98 4.83 25.20 11.33
CA CYS A 98 6.05 24.77 12.02
C CYS A 98 6.51 25.72 13.14
N THR A 99 6.20 27.02 13.06
CA THR A 99 6.61 28.01 14.07
C THR A 99 5.57 28.28 15.15
N SER A 100 4.32 27.81 14.97
CA SER A 100 3.19 28.04 15.90
C SER A 100 3.44 27.55 17.34
N GLY A 101 4.38 26.63 17.55
CA GLY A 101 4.74 26.11 18.88
C GLY A 101 6.03 26.68 19.47
N ILE A 102 6.71 27.59 18.78
CA ILE A 102 7.95 28.22 19.25
C ILE A 102 7.56 29.56 19.88
N SER A 103 7.40 29.59 21.19
CA SER A 103 7.28 30.80 22.01
C SER A 103 8.28 30.77 23.15
#